data_AF-A0A1U7M922-F1
#
_entry.id   AF-A0A1U7M922-F1
#
_cell.length_a   1.000
_cell.length_b   1.000
_cell.length_c   1.000
_cell.angle_alpha   90.00
_cell.angle_beta   90.00
_cell.angle_gamma   90.00
#
_symmetry.space_group_name_H-M   'P 1'
#
loop_
_entity.id
_entity.type
_entity.pdbx_description
1 polymer ?
#
loop_
_entity_poly.entity_id
_entity_poly.type
_entity_poly.pdbx_seq_one_letter_code
_entity_poly.pdbx_strand_id
1 'polypeptide(L)'
;MIKDSIKMSWDNIISNKVRSFLTVLGIVIGVASIISLITIVQGATDEVTNQVSSLGANTITIQAPGTPLKKGLNDKDLESLSQIDNIKGVSPTITSKVSIAANGMAMKDIDIKGRNNIFFEESSEDINFGRGFNPLDLERKTKVAVLGSGINRDIFLNQNPIGKDIKINGLSFKVIGTLKPGSEFDFSSNNDSIFIPYTTAITTLSTRNINEADIYMKDSSKSDEIIEDIKLILNRAFNYKDNAYFVFNFEDIIDAIDDITGLMTLLLAGIASISLLVGGIGIMNMMLVSVTERTSEIGLRKALGAEPNRIQLQFILESIFLSLFGGLFGLLLGLLIAYVAAKTIGYPFSVSAMTIFIAIGFSSVVGIVFGYAPARKASKLNPIDALRTL
;
A
#
# COMPACT_ATOMS: atom_id res chain seq x y z
N MET A 1 37.48 17.90 22.74
CA MET A 1 37.67 17.15 21.46
C MET A 1 36.42 17.13 20.59
N ILE A 2 35.34 16.39 20.90
CA ILE A 2 34.15 16.35 20.02
C ILE A 2 33.48 17.73 19.88
N LYS A 3 33.31 18.46 21.01
CA LYS A 3 32.78 19.84 21.00
C LYS A 3 33.66 20.80 20.18
N ASP A 4 34.98 20.67 20.27
CA ASP A 4 35.92 21.54 19.54
C ASP A 4 35.97 21.19 18.05
N SER A 5 35.84 19.91 17.70
CA SER A 5 35.72 19.46 16.31
C SER A 5 34.43 19.97 15.67
N ILE A 6 33.29 19.92 16.37
CA ILE A 6 32.02 20.48 15.88
C ILE A 6 32.13 21.98 15.66
N LYS A 7 32.73 22.70 16.62
CA LYS A 7 32.90 24.16 16.52
C LYS A 7 33.82 24.55 15.35
N MET A 8 34.93 23.83 15.17
CA MET A 8 35.83 24.03 14.03
C MET A 8 35.17 23.70 12.68
N SER A 9 34.37 22.63 12.61
CA SER A 9 33.64 22.28 11.39
C SER A 9 32.61 23.35 11.03
N TRP A 10 31.95 23.94 12.02
CA TRP A 10 30.99 25.04 11.81
C TRP A 10 31.67 26.31 11.26
N ASP A 11 32.80 26.71 11.86
CA ASP A 11 33.56 27.89 11.42
C ASP A 11 34.13 27.71 10.00
N ASN A 12 34.51 26.49 9.63
CA ASN A 12 34.97 26.14 8.27
C ASN A 12 33.86 26.19 7.21
N ILE A 13 32.63 25.78 7.55
CA ILE A 13 31.48 25.87 6.64
C ILE A 13 31.20 27.35 6.29
N ILE A 14 31.38 28.24 7.27
CA ILE A 14 31.10 29.67 7.16
C ILE A 14 32.18 30.42 6.35
N SER A 15 33.44 29.95 6.34
CA SER A 15 34.51 30.61 5.58
C SER A 15 34.37 30.40 4.06
N ASN A 16 33.88 29.23 3.63
CA ASN A 16 33.71 28.85 2.22
C ASN A 16 32.23 28.61 1.84
N LYS A 17 31.38 29.64 2.06
CA LYS A 17 29.91 29.56 1.98
C LYS A 17 29.36 28.94 0.70
N VAL A 18 29.86 29.32 -0.47
CA VAL A 18 29.33 28.87 -1.77
C VAL A 18 29.60 27.38 -1.99
N ARG A 19 30.83 26.93 -1.69
CA ARG A 19 31.25 25.54 -1.90
C ARG A 19 30.55 24.60 -0.92
N SER A 20 30.55 24.96 0.36
CA SER A 20 29.87 24.19 1.40
C SER A 20 28.37 24.09 1.12
N PHE A 21 27.74 25.19 0.67
CA PHE A 21 26.33 25.18 0.27
C PHE A 21 26.06 24.25 -0.92
N LEU A 22 26.85 24.32 -1.99
CA LEU A 22 26.70 23.45 -3.17
C LEU A 22 26.86 21.96 -2.83
N THR A 23 27.81 21.61 -1.97
CA THR A 23 28.04 20.23 -1.53
C THR A 23 26.89 19.72 -0.67
N VAL A 24 26.45 20.50 0.32
CA VAL A 24 25.32 20.14 1.18
C VAL A 24 24.04 20.05 0.36
N LEU A 25 23.83 20.94 -0.61
CA LEU A 25 22.65 20.93 -1.47
C LEU A 25 22.52 19.62 -2.27
N GLY A 26 23.62 19.08 -2.78
CA GLY A 26 23.60 17.77 -3.48
C GLY A 26 23.13 16.63 -2.57
N ILE A 27 23.57 16.62 -1.31
CA ILE A 27 23.13 15.63 -0.31
C ILE A 27 21.67 15.85 0.06
N VAL A 28 21.28 17.10 0.30
CA VAL A 28 19.90 17.47 0.66
C VAL A 28 18.94 17.03 -0.44
N ILE A 29 19.25 17.29 -1.71
CA ILE A 29 18.40 16.88 -2.84
C ILE A 29 18.36 15.35 -2.92
N GLY A 30 19.51 14.66 -2.85
CA GLY A 30 19.55 13.20 -2.93
C GLY A 30 18.74 12.52 -1.81
N VAL A 31 18.92 12.96 -0.56
CA VAL A 31 18.19 12.43 0.60
C VAL A 31 16.72 12.85 0.56
N ALA A 32 16.39 14.07 0.16
CA ALA A 32 14.99 14.49 0.04
C ALA A 32 14.24 13.69 -1.02
N SER A 33 14.85 13.45 -2.18
CA SER A 33 14.24 12.67 -3.25
C SER A 33 13.95 11.23 -2.83
N ILE A 34 14.93 10.52 -2.23
CA ILE A 34 14.70 9.13 -1.79
C ILE A 34 13.64 9.07 -0.67
N ILE A 35 13.73 9.95 0.32
CA ILE A 35 12.78 9.94 1.45
C ILE A 35 11.38 10.27 0.96
N SER A 36 11.25 11.26 0.08
CA SER A 36 9.95 11.61 -0.49
C SER A 36 9.37 10.43 -1.26
N LEU A 37 10.14 9.78 -2.12
CA LEU A 37 9.66 8.67 -2.95
C LEU A 37 9.27 7.45 -2.10
N ILE A 38 10.10 7.05 -1.14
CA ILE A 38 9.78 5.92 -0.25
C ILE A 38 8.52 6.21 0.57
N THR A 39 8.39 7.41 1.13
CA THR A 39 7.23 7.79 1.94
C THR A 39 5.95 7.81 1.10
N ILE A 40 6.01 8.29 -0.14
CA ILE A 40 4.86 8.28 -1.06
C ILE A 40 4.48 6.85 -1.45
N VAL A 41 5.45 6.01 -1.82
CA VAL A 41 5.20 4.60 -2.17
C VAL A 41 4.59 3.86 -0.99
N GLN A 42 5.15 4.00 0.21
CA GLN A 42 4.62 3.36 1.42
C GLN A 42 3.19 3.83 1.72
N GLY A 43 2.93 5.15 1.68
CA GLY A 43 1.58 5.67 1.91
C GLY A 43 0.56 5.18 0.89
N ALA A 44 0.97 5.02 -0.37
CA ALA A 44 0.12 4.42 -1.41
C ALA A 44 -0.11 2.91 -1.17
N THR A 45 0.93 2.16 -0.81
CA THR A 45 0.84 0.73 -0.47
C THR A 45 -0.05 0.51 0.75
N ASP A 46 0.09 1.32 1.81
CA ASP A 46 -0.71 1.25 3.03
C ASP A 46 -2.20 1.48 2.71
N GLU A 47 -2.51 2.46 1.84
CA GLU A 47 -3.88 2.73 1.40
C GLU A 47 -4.48 1.53 0.62
N VAL A 48 -3.75 1.00 -0.36
CA VAL A 48 -4.22 -0.17 -1.14
C VAL A 48 -4.39 -1.38 -0.22
N THR A 49 -3.45 -1.61 0.70
CA THR A 49 -3.50 -2.72 1.68
C THR A 49 -4.71 -2.59 2.59
N ASN A 50 -5.00 -1.38 3.09
CA ASN A 50 -6.18 -1.13 3.93
C ASN A 50 -7.47 -1.35 3.14
N GLN A 51 -7.54 -0.93 1.88
CA GLN A 51 -8.69 -1.19 1.00
C GLN A 51 -8.87 -2.69 0.77
N VAL A 52 -7.81 -3.42 0.43
CA VAL A 52 -7.86 -4.88 0.26
C VAL A 52 -8.28 -5.58 1.55
N SER A 53 -7.76 -5.14 2.69
CA SER A 53 -8.14 -5.67 4.01
C SER A 53 -9.62 -5.43 4.33
N SER A 54 -10.17 -4.28 3.91
CA SER A 54 -11.59 -3.94 4.08
C SER A 54 -12.53 -4.80 3.22
N LEU A 55 -12.04 -5.36 2.11
CA LEU A 55 -12.77 -6.32 1.29
C LEU A 55 -12.85 -7.72 1.95
N GLY A 56 -12.23 -7.88 3.12
CA GLY A 56 -12.39 -9.03 4.00
C GLY A 56 -11.24 -10.01 3.87
N ALA A 57 -10.15 -9.76 4.62
CA ALA A 57 -8.99 -10.65 4.72
C ALA A 57 -9.34 -12.12 5.05
N ASN A 58 -10.50 -12.35 5.67
CA ASN A 58 -10.99 -13.68 6.05
C ASN A 58 -11.89 -14.32 4.96
N THR A 59 -11.83 -13.84 3.73
CA THR A 59 -12.69 -14.31 2.63
C THR A 59 -11.86 -15.00 1.55
N ILE A 60 -12.30 -16.20 1.16
CA ILE A 60 -11.85 -16.88 -0.05
C ILE A 60 -12.97 -16.76 -1.07
N THR A 61 -12.68 -16.26 -2.25
CA THR A 61 -13.67 -16.20 -3.33
C THR A 61 -13.37 -17.28 -4.36
N ILE A 62 -14.44 -17.95 -4.76
CA ILE A 62 -14.44 -18.94 -5.82
C ILE A 62 -15.11 -18.31 -7.03
N GLN A 63 -14.43 -18.31 -8.17
CA GLN A 63 -15.05 -18.08 -9.48
C GLN A 63 -15.16 -19.40 -10.22
N ALA A 64 -16.37 -19.77 -10.59
CA ALA A 64 -16.67 -21.01 -11.28
C ALA A 64 -17.42 -20.70 -12.59
N PRO A 65 -16.73 -20.28 -13.66
CA PRO A 65 -17.36 -20.19 -14.99
C PRO A 65 -17.92 -21.56 -15.45
N GLY A 66 -17.34 -22.64 -14.93
CA GLY A 66 -17.75 -24.01 -15.18
C GLY A 66 -17.19 -24.55 -16.48
N THR A 67 -17.85 -25.58 -17.00
CA THR A 67 -17.47 -26.34 -18.18
C THR A 67 -18.65 -26.42 -19.16
N PRO A 68 -18.45 -26.89 -20.41
CA PRO A 68 -19.56 -27.13 -21.33
C PRO A 68 -20.65 -28.07 -20.80
N LEU A 69 -20.30 -28.97 -19.86
CA LEU A 69 -21.21 -29.96 -19.29
C LEU A 69 -21.85 -29.53 -17.97
N LYS A 70 -21.21 -28.63 -17.22
CA LYS A 70 -21.70 -28.10 -15.94
C LYS A 70 -21.35 -26.64 -15.82
N LYS A 71 -22.35 -25.77 -15.81
CA LYS A 71 -22.18 -24.32 -15.68
C LYS A 71 -22.32 -23.91 -14.21
N GLY A 72 -21.30 -23.25 -13.66
CA GLY A 72 -21.32 -22.78 -12.27
C GLY A 72 -21.39 -23.88 -11.21
N LEU A 73 -21.54 -23.41 -9.98
CA LEU A 73 -21.84 -24.20 -8.78
C LEU A 73 -23.35 -24.44 -8.67
N ASN A 74 -23.72 -25.56 -8.06
CA ASN A 74 -25.10 -25.87 -7.66
C ASN A 74 -25.23 -25.93 -6.13
N ASP A 75 -26.46 -26.09 -5.63
CA ASP A 75 -26.73 -26.13 -4.18
C ASP A 75 -25.96 -27.24 -3.45
N LYS A 76 -25.71 -28.39 -4.09
CA LYS A 76 -24.94 -29.49 -3.48
C LYS A 76 -23.45 -29.15 -3.34
N ASP A 77 -22.90 -28.43 -4.32
CA ASP A 77 -21.52 -27.96 -4.24
C ASP A 77 -21.37 -26.97 -3.09
N LEU A 78 -22.32 -26.03 -2.94
CA LEU A 78 -22.34 -25.06 -1.85
C LEU A 78 -22.52 -25.72 -0.47
N GLU A 79 -23.39 -26.73 -0.37
CA GLU A 79 -23.55 -27.51 0.85
C GLU A 79 -22.25 -28.23 1.23
N SER A 80 -21.58 -28.86 0.26
CA SER A 80 -20.29 -29.53 0.48
C SER A 80 -19.21 -28.54 0.92
N LEU A 81 -19.15 -27.36 0.31
CA LEU A 81 -18.24 -26.28 0.71
C LEU A 81 -18.54 -25.81 2.15
N SER A 82 -19.81 -25.68 2.53
CA SER A 82 -20.19 -25.26 3.89
C SER A 82 -19.83 -26.24 5.01
N GLN A 83 -19.50 -27.49 4.65
CA GLN A 83 -19.12 -28.55 5.59
C GLN A 83 -17.62 -28.64 5.86
N ILE A 84 -16.78 -27.87 5.14
CA ILE A 84 -15.34 -27.82 5.43
C ILE A 84 -15.14 -27.21 6.82
N ASP A 85 -14.22 -27.79 7.59
CA ASP A 85 -13.87 -27.29 8.92
C ASP A 85 -13.35 -25.85 8.86
N ASN A 86 -13.55 -25.10 9.95
CA ASN A 86 -13.10 -23.71 10.08
C ASN A 86 -13.77 -22.68 9.14
N ILE A 87 -14.76 -23.08 8.33
CA ILE A 87 -15.63 -22.15 7.61
C ILE A 87 -16.72 -21.61 8.53
N LYS A 88 -16.93 -20.29 8.47
CA LYS A 88 -18.00 -19.56 9.16
C LYS A 88 -19.28 -19.58 8.33
N GLY A 89 -19.17 -19.43 7.02
CA GLY A 89 -20.30 -19.53 6.11
C GLY A 89 -19.92 -19.39 4.63
N VAL A 90 -20.85 -19.74 3.74
CA VAL A 90 -20.69 -19.65 2.28
C VAL A 90 -21.78 -18.75 1.72
N SER A 91 -21.41 -17.71 0.97
CA SER A 91 -22.34 -16.82 0.27
C SER A 91 -22.22 -17.00 -1.24
N PRO A 92 -23.22 -17.60 -1.92
CA PRO A 92 -23.25 -17.59 -3.37
C PRO A 92 -23.55 -16.20 -3.93
N THR A 93 -22.98 -15.92 -5.10
CA THR A 93 -23.20 -14.69 -5.86
C THR A 93 -23.78 -15.02 -7.23
N ILE A 94 -24.90 -14.38 -7.55
CA ILE A 94 -25.47 -14.39 -8.89
C ILE A 94 -25.51 -12.96 -9.41
N THR A 95 -24.73 -12.66 -10.44
CA THR A 95 -24.70 -11.33 -11.03
C THR A 95 -25.45 -11.31 -12.36
N SER A 96 -26.28 -10.31 -12.57
CA SER A 96 -26.94 -10.04 -13.85
C SER A 96 -27.16 -8.55 -14.03
N LYS A 97 -27.43 -8.11 -15.26
CA LYS A 97 -27.82 -6.73 -15.55
C LYS A 97 -29.32 -6.65 -15.77
N VAL A 98 -29.96 -5.68 -15.12
CA VAL A 98 -31.43 -5.52 -15.15
C VAL A 98 -31.83 -4.07 -15.37
N SER A 99 -33.06 -3.90 -15.82
CA SER A 99 -33.71 -2.58 -15.81
C SER A 99 -34.54 -2.43 -14.55
N ILE A 100 -34.43 -1.26 -13.92
CA ILE A 100 -35.18 -0.92 -12.72
C ILE A 100 -36.06 0.30 -12.93
N ALA A 101 -37.19 0.32 -12.23
CA ALA A 101 -38.09 1.47 -12.22
C ALA A 101 -38.71 1.68 -10.84
N ALA A 102 -38.67 2.91 -10.35
CA ALA A 102 -39.28 3.34 -9.11
C ALA A 102 -39.48 4.86 -9.12
N ASN A 103 -40.50 5.37 -8.44
CA ASN A 103 -40.81 6.80 -8.32
C ASN A 103 -40.86 7.58 -9.65
N GLY A 104 -41.32 6.94 -10.74
CA GLY A 104 -41.36 7.57 -12.06
C GLY A 104 -40.00 7.70 -12.77
N MET A 105 -38.93 7.23 -12.15
CA MET A 105 -37.60 7.10 -12.75
C MET A 105 -37.36 5.66 -13.23
N ALA A 106 -36.58 5.52 -14.29
CA ALA A 106 -36.14 4.23 -14.81
C ALA A 106 -34.65 4.27 -15.13
N MET A 107 -33.93 3.24 -14.71
CA MET A 107 -32.51 3.06 -14.99
C MET A 107 -32.31 1.71 -15.68
N LYS A 108 -31.33 1.65 -16.60
CA LYS A 108 -30.97 0.44 -17.35
C LYS A 108 -29.56 0.01 -16.98
N ASP A 109 -29.24 -1.24 -17.29
CA ASP A 109 -27.90 -1.81 -17.12
C ASP A 109 -27.38 -1.77 -15.67
N ILE A 110 -28.30 -1.88 -14.70
CA ILE A 110 -27.98 -1.92 -13.27
C ILE A 110 -27.59 -3.33 -12.87
N ASP A 111 -26.50 -3.45 -12.12
CA ASP A 111 -26.04 -4.72 -11.58
C ASP A 111 -27.00 -5.19 -10.46
N ILE A 112 -27.57 -6.38 -10.65
CA ILE A 112 -28.27 -7.10 -9.60
C ILE A 112 -27.43 -8.25 -9.09
N LYS A 113 -27.28 -8.34 -7.77
CA LYS A 113 -26.50 -9.35 -7.07
C LYS A 113 -27.42 -10.20 -6.21
N GLY A 114 -27.57 -11.46 -6.56
CA GLY A 114 -28.19 -12.48 -5.74
C GLY A 114 -27.23 -12.89 -4.62
N ARG A 115 -27.57 -12.62 -3.35
CA ARG A 115 -26.76 -12.95 -2.16
C ARG A 115 -27.61 -13.66 -1.11
N ASN A 116 -27.00 -14.24 -0.08
CA ASN A 116 -27.70 -14.85 1.05
C ASN A 116 -27.59 -13.99 2.33
N ASN A 117 -28.08 -14.52 3.46
CA ASN A 117 -28.02 -13.85 4.76
C ASN A 117 -26.59 -13.76 5.29
N ILE A 118 -25.75 -14.78 5.04
CA ILE A 118 -24.36 -14.84 5.50
C ILE A 118 -23.57 -13.61 5.01
N PHE A 119 -23.75 -13.22 3.74
CA PHE A 119 -23.14 -11.98 3.23
C PHE A 119 -23.42 -10.76 4.11
N PHE A 120 -24.68 -10.56 4.52
CA PHE A 120 -25.10 -9.41 5.34
C PHE A 120 -24.79 -9.58 6.84
N GLU A 121 -24.57 -10.80 7.31
CA GLU A 121 -24.07 -11.06 8.67
C GLU A 121 -22.60 -10.63 8.77
N GLU A 122 -21.79 -10.94 7.74
CA GLU A 122 -20.39 -10.53 7.67
C GLU A 122 -20.19 -9.06 7.30
N SER A 123 -21.11 -8.46 6.53
CA SER A 123 -21.10 -7.04 6.14
C SER A 123 -22.14 -6.20 6.90
N SER A 124 -22.49 -6.60 8.13
CA SER A 124 -23.57 -5.94 8.88
C SER A 124 -23.32 -4.45 9.16
N GLU A 125 -22.06 -4.04 9.28
CA GLU A 125 -21.68 -2.63 9.46
C GLU A 125 -21.97 -1.75 8.24
N ASP A 126 -22.14 -2.34 7.06
CA ASP A 126 -22.41 -1.62 5.82
C ASP A 126 -23.88 -1.24 5.65
N ILE A 127 -24.78 -1.72 6.50
CA ILE A 127 -26.20 -1.37 6.42
C ILE A 127 -26.41 0.05 6.97
N ASN A 128 -27.03 0.90 6.17
CA ASN A 128 -27.42 2.27 6.55
C ASN A 128 -28.85 2.30 7.11
N PHE A 129 -29.82 1.78 6.36
CA PHE A 129 -31.22 1.69 6.77
C PHE A 129 -31.69 0.24 6.70
N GLY A 130 -32.51 -0.18 7.66
CA GLY A 130 -33.27 -1.42 7.59
C GLY A 130 -32.48 -2.65 8.01
N ARG A 131 -32.57 -3.73 7.24
CA ARG A 131 -31.90 -5.01 7.53
C ARG A 131 -31.42 -5.71 6.26
N GLY A 132 -30.45 -6.61 6.42
CA GLY A 132 -30.08 -7.60 5.42
C GLY A 132 -31.09 -8.75 5.30
N PHE A 133 -30.76 -9.75 4.49
CA PHE A 133 -31.59 -10.94 4.33
C PHE A 133 -31.57 -11.82 5.58
N ASN A 134 -32.68 -12.47 5.86
CA ASN A 134 -32.74 -13.53 6.86
C ASN A 134 -32.97 -14.91 6.17
N PRO A 135 -32.78 -16.02 6.89
CA PRO A 135 -33.00 -17.36 6.33
C PRO A 135 -34.41 -17.58 5.75
N LEU A 136 -35.43 -16.98 6.36
CA LEU A 136 -36.83 -17.09 5.90
C LEU A 136 -37.07 -16.40 4.55
N ASP A 137 -36.38 -15.28 4.28
CA ASP A 137 -36.48 -14.54 3.03
C ASP A 137 -35.99 -15.41 1.87
N LEU A 138 -34.94 -16.20 2.11
CA LEU A 138 -34.31 -17.14 1.18
C LEU A 138 -35.18 -18.38 0.96
N GLU A 139 -35.66 -19.01 2.05
CA GLU A 139 -36.49 -20.21 2.00
C GLU A 139 -37.81 -19.95 1.25
N ARG A 140 -38.46 -18.82 1.54
CA ARG A 140 -39.72 -18.42 0.92
C ARG A 140 -39.56 -17.75 -0.44
N LYS A 141 -38.33 -17.55 -0.93
CA LYS A 141 -38.01 -16.84 -2.18
C LYS A 141 -38.73 -15.49 -2.27
N THR A 142 -38.70 -14.76 -1.17
CA THR A 142 -39.40 -13.47 -1.06
C THR A 142 -38.79 -12.46 -2.03
N LYS A 143 -39.65 -11.62 -2.61
CA LYS A 143 -39.24 -10.51 -3.49
C LYS A 143 -38.91 -9.29 -2.65
N VAL A 144 -37.78 -9.37 -1.97
CA VAL A 144 -37.22 -8.26 -1.17
C VAL A 144 -35.90 -7.79 -1.79
N ALA A 145 -35.57 -6.52 -1.61
CA ALA A 145 -34.34 -5.92 -2.13
C ALA A 145 -33.63 -5.06 -1.09
N VAL A 146 -32.30 -5.09 -1.13
CA VAL A 146 -31.42 -4.13 -0.45
C VAL A 146 -30.73 -3.29 -1.50
N LEU A 147 -30.75 -1.96 -1.34
CA LEU A 147 -30.24 -1.03 -2.35
C LEU A 147 -28.82 -0.57 -2.01
N GLY A 148 -27.95 -0.49 -3.01
CA GLY A 148 -26.71 0.26 -2.91
C GLY A 148 -26.96 1.74 -2.64
N SER A 149 -25.96 2.42 -2.08
CA SER A 149 -26.04 3.83 -1.69
C SER A 149 -26.32 4.76 -2.89
N GLY A 150 -25.73 4.50 -4.05
CA GLY A 150 -25.94 5.24 -5.30
C GLY A 150 -27.36 5.08 -5.83
N ILE A 151 -27.89 3.86 -5.84
CA ILE A 151 -29.28 3.60 -6.22
C ILE A 151 -30.27 4.33 -5.31
N ASN A 152 -30.01 4.34 -3.99
CA ASN A 152 -30.84 5.05 -3.03
C ASN A 152 -30.77 6.58 -3.22
N ARG A 153 -29.58 7.12 -3.51
CA ARG A 153 -29.38 8.53 -3.83
C ARG A 153 -30.18 8.93 -5.07
N ASP A 154 -30.09 8.15 -6.13
CA ASP A 154 -30.62 8.55 -7.43
C ASP A 154 -32.16 8.38 -7.50
N ILE A 155 -32.71 7.31 -6.94
CA ILE A 155 -34.16 7.01 -7.01
C ILE A 155 -34.95 7.60 -5.83
N PHE A 156 -34.36 7.61 -4.63
CA PHE A 156 -35.04 7.98 -3.39
C PHE A 156 -34.44 9.21 -2.70
N LEU A 157 -33.47 9.90 -3.34
CA LEU A 157 -32.87 11.15 -2.84
C LEU A 157 -32.29 10.99 -1.41
N ASN A 158 -31.69 9.83 -1.12
CA ASN A 158 -31.17 9.45 0.20
C ASN A 158 -32.22 9.43 1.33
N GLN A 159 -33.51 9.47 1.02
CA GLN A 159 -34.58 9.26 2.00
C GLN A 159 -34.71 7.78 2.33
N ASN A 160 -35.27 7.46 3.51
CA ASN A 160 -35.54 6.08 3.91
C ASN A 160 -36.48 5.39 2.90
N PRO A 161 -36.01 4.36 2.14
CA PRO A 161 -36.82 3.68 1.14
C PRO A 161 -37.52 2.43 1.70
N ILE A 162 -37.35 2.10 2.98
CA ILE A 162 -37.89 0.87 3.57
C ILE A 162 -39.40 0.80 3.35
N GLY A 163 -39.86 -0.37 2.89
CA GLY A 163 -41.26 -0.67 2.64
C GLY A 163 -41.78 -0.21 1.27
N LYS A 164 -41.05 0.67 0.57
CA LYS A 164 -41.37 1.09 -0.80
C LYS A 164 -41.09 -0.04 -1.78
N ASP A 165 -41.77 0.03 -2.93
CA ASP A 165 -41.61 -0.96 -3.99
C ASP A 165 -40.65 -0.45 -5.07
N ILE A 166 -39.80 -1.36 -5.57
CA ILE A 166 -38.95 -1.18 -6.74
C ILE A 166 -39.27 -2.25 -7.77
N LYS A 167 -39.45 -1.86 -9.04
CA LYS A 167 -39.66 -2.81 -10.12
C LYS A 167 -38.32 -3.21 -10.70
N ILE A 168 -38.06 -4.50 -10.77
CA ILE A 168 -36.86 -5.10 -11.36
C ILE A 168 -37.32 -6.03 -12.49
N ASN A 169 -36.96 -5.72 -13.74
CA ASN A 169 -37.48 -6.41 -14.93
C ASN A 169 -39.01 -6.56 -14.93
N GLY A 170 -39.72 -5.53 -14.43
CA GLY A 170 -41.18 -5.51 -14.34
C GLY A 170 -41.78 -6.22 -13.12
N LEU A 171 -41.00 -6.96 -12.33
CA LEU A 171 -41.45 -7.60 -11.09
C LEU A 171 -41.29 -6.65 -9.90
N SER A 172 -42.28 -6.58 -9.01
CA SER A 172 -42.24 -5.74 -7.81
C SER A 172 -41.45 -6.41 -6.68
N PHE A 173 -40.47 -5.69 -6.13
CA PHE A 173 -39.70 -6.06 -4.95
C PHE A 173 -39.89 -5.01 -3.86
N LYS A 174 -40.01 -5.45 -2.61
CA LYS A 174 -40.10 -4.56 -1.45
C LYS A 174 -38.71 -4.23 -0.94
N VAL A 175 -38.40 -2.94 -0.79
CA VAL A 175 -37.11 -2.51 -0.23
C VAL A 175 -37.11 -2.74 1.28
N ILE A 176 -36.11 -3.48 1.78
CA ILE A 176 -35.98 -3.82 3.21
C ILE A 176 -34.72 -3.23 3.85
N GLY A 177 -33.80 -2.71 3.04
CA GLY A 177 -32.64 -1.99 3.55
C GLY A 177 -31.84 -1.27 2.47
N THR A 178 -30.82 -0.53 2.90
CA THR A 178 -29.86 0.16 2.03
C THR A 178 -28.45 0.08 2.60
N LEU A 179 -27.44 0.12 1.75
CA LEU A 179 -26.04 0.19 2.16
C LEU A 179 -25.60 1.63 2.47
N LYS A 180 -24.57 1.77 3.29
CA LYS A 180 -23.80 3.01 3.48
C LYS A 180 -23.02 3.31 2.19
N PRO A 181 -22.69 4.58 1.93
CA PRO A 181 -21.73 4.90 0.88
C PRO A 181 -20.40 4.19 1.14
N GLY A 182 -19.98 3.34 0.20
CA GLY A 182 -18.62 2.80 0.18
C GLY A 182 -17.60 3.92 -0.08
N SER A 183 -16.32 3.62 0.13
CA SER A 183 -15.23 4.54 -0.21
C SER A 183 -15.22 4.90 -1.70
N GLU A 184 -14.69 6.08 -2.05
CA GLU A 184 -14.58 6.54 -3.44
C GLU A 184 -13.69 5.63 -4.33
N PHE A 185 -12.88 4.77 -3.68
CA PHE A 185 -12.05 3.73 -4.27
C PHE A 185 -12.61 2.31 -4.10
N ASP A 186 -13.88 2.15 -3.71
CA ASP A 186 -14.50 0.83 -3.59
C ASP A 186 -14.53 0.13 -4.96
N PHE A 187 -13.61 -0.83 -5.15
CA PHE A 187 -13.53 -1.65 -6.37
C PHE A 187 -14.78 -2.52 -6.56
N SER A 188 -15.56 -2.72 -5.49
CA SER A 188 -16.85 -3.39 -5.59
C SER A 188 -17.92 -2.40 -6.06
N SER A 189 -18.64 -2.74 -7.14
CA SER A 189 -19.75 -1.91 -7.67
C SER A 189 -20.99 -1.86 -6.75
N ASN A 190 -20.82 -2.11 -5.44
CA ASN A 190 -21.90 -2.30 -4.48
C ASN A 190 -22.75 -1.03 -4.31
N ASN A 191 -22.15 0.16 -4.45
CA ASN A 191 -22.86 1.43 -4.41
C ASN A 191 -23.97 1.53 -5.48
N ASP A 192 -23.71 1.04 -6.69
CA ASP A 192 -24.63 1.11 -7.82
C ASP A 192 -25.31 -0.24 -8.13
N SER A 193 -25.30 -1.15 -7.15
CA SER A 193 -25.90 -2.47 -7.26
C SER A 193 -27.20 -2.59 -6.46
N ILE A 194 -28.04 -3.55 -6.83
CA ILE A 194 -29.19 -4.00 -6.04
C ILE A 194 -28.97 -5.43 -5.61
N PHE A 195 -29.24 -5.71 -4.34
CA PHE A 195 -29.13 -7.05 -3.78
C PHE A 195 -30.52 -7.67 -3.63
N ILE A 196 -30.66 -8.93 -4.02
CA ILE A 196 -31.86 -9.74 -3.79
C ILE A 196 -31.45 -11.12 -3.24
N PRO A 197 -32.35 -11.89 -2.59
CA PRO A 197 -32.04 -13.26 -2.19
C PRO A 197 -31.63 -14.09 -3.41
N TYR A 198 -30.49 -14.81 -3.34
CA TYR A 198 -29.99 -15.58 -4.48
C TYR A 198 -31.02 -16.62 -4.97
N THR A 199 -31.78 -17.22 -4.06
CA THR A 199 -32.86 -18.17 -4.38
C THR A 199 -33.97 -17.51 -5.20
N THR A 200 -34.29 -16.24 -4.91
CA THR A 200 -35.21 -15.42 -5.71
C THR A 200 -34.59 -15.10 -7.06
N ALA A 201 -33.31 -14.69 -7.09
CA ALA A 201 -32.57 -14.38 -8.31
C ALA A 201 -32.56 -15.53 -9.32
N ILE A 202 -32.33 -16.77 -8.87
CA ILE A 202 -32.37 -17.98 -9.73
C ILE A 202 -33.71 -18.09 -10.46
N THR A 203 -34.81 -17.84 -9.76
CA THR A 203 -36.15 -17.96 -10.32
C THR A 203 -36.54 -16.78 -11.20
N THR A 204 -36.15 -15.55 -10.84
CA THR A 204 -36.59 -14.33 -11.54
C THR A 204 -35.70 -13.97 -12.73
N LEU A 205 -34.42 -14.31 -12.69
CA LEU A 205 -33.43 -14.00 -13.74
C LEU A 205 -33.21 -15.16 -14.71
N SER A 206 -33.87 -16.30 -14.48
CA SER A 206 -33.73 -17.53 -15.29
C SER A 206 -32.28 -18.02 -15.45
N THR A 207 -31.40 -17.64 -14.52
CA THR A 207 -30.04 -18.15 -14.42
C THR A 207 -29.97 -19.18 -13.31
N ARG A 208 -29.49 -20.38 -13.62
CA ARG A 208 -29.30 -21.46 -12.62
C ARG A 208 -27.85 -21.62 -12.20
N ASN A 209 -26.95 -20.82 -12.76
CA ASN A 209 -25.52 -21.01 -12.58
C ASN A 209 -25.02 -20.00 -11.56
N ILE A 210 -24.48 -20.51 -10.46
CA ILE A 210 -23.80 -19.72 -9.45
C ILE A 210 -22.33 -19.67 -9.87
N ASN A 211 -21.95 -18.56 -10.52
CA ASN A 211 -20.61 -18.45 -11.08
C ASN A 211 -19.58 -17.96 -10.06
N GLU A 212 -20.03 -17.53 -8.88
CA GLU A 212 -19.16 -16.98 -7.85
C GLU A 212 -19.71 -17.37 -6.48
N ALA A 213 -18.82 -17.65 -5.52
CA ALA A 213 -19.18 -17.85 -4.13
C ALA A 213 -18.06 -17.34 -3.22
N ASP A 214 -18.43 -16.62 -2.17
CA ASP A 214 -17.53 -16.16 -1.13
C ASP A 214 -17.60 -17.12 0.07
N ILE A 215 -16.44 -17.51 0.57
CA ILE A 215 -16.27 -18.38 1.73
C ILE A 215 -15.65 -17.54 2.85
N TYR A 216 -16.40 -17.41 3.94
CA TYR A 216 -15.94 -16.70 5.12
C TYR A 216 -15.31 -17.67 6.09
N MET A 217 -14.06 -17.41 6.48
CA MET A 217 -13.29 -18.24 7.40
C MET A 217 -13.45 -17.76 8.85
N LYS A 218 -13.37 -18.68 9.82
CA LYS A 218 -13.31 -18.32 11.25
C LYS A 218 -11.91 -17.86 11.66
N ASP A 219 -10.89 -18.41 11.03
CA ASP A 219 -9.47 -18.13 11.28
C ASP A 219 -8.73 -18.13 9.94
N SER A 220 -8.19 -16.98 9.55
CA SER A 220 -7.49 -16.79 8.27
C SER A 220 -6.16 -17.55 8.20
N SER A 221 -5.54 -17.88 9.33
CA SER A 221 -4.26 -18.61 9.35
C SER A 221 -4.33 -20.03 8.78
N LYS A 222 -5.56 -20.55 8.55
CA LYS A 222 -5.83 -21.84 7.90
C LYS A 222 -6.27 -21.71 6.45
N SER A 223 -6.07 -20.55 5.82
CA SER A 223 -6.44 -20.28 4.43
C SER A 223 -5.94 -21.38 3.50
N ASP A 224 -4.68 -21.79 3.61
CA ASP A 224 -4.05 -22.76 2.71
C ASP A 224 -4.70 -24.13 2.79
N GLU A 225 -4.94 -24.63 4.01
CA GLU A 225 -5.65 -25.90 4.26
C GLU A 225 -7.07 -25.86 3.68
N ILE A 226 -7.80 -24.75 3.93
CA ILE A 226 -9.16 -24.56 3.41
C ILE A 226 -9.16 -24.49 1.88
N ILE A 227 -8.18 -23.82 1.26
CA ILE A 227 -8.04 -23.72 -0.20
C ILE A 227 -7.80 -25.11 -0.81
N GLU A 228 -6.99 -25.96 -0.19
CA GLU A 228 -6.78 -27.34 -0.64
C GLU A 228 -8.08 -28.15 -0.58
N ASP A 229 -8.83 -28.06 0.51
CA ASP A 229 -10.12 -28.73 0.67
C ASP A 229 -11.17 -28.23 -0.35
N ILE A 230 -11.25 -26.92 -0.57
CA ILE A 230 -12.08 -26.31 -1.61
C ILE A 230 -11.71 -26.91 -2.98
N LYS A 231 -10.42 -26.92 -3.32
CA LYS A 231 -9.93 -27.47 -4.60
C LYS A 231 -10.31 -28.93 -4.75
N LEU A 232 -10.24 -29.76 -3.70
CA LEU A 232 -10.66 -31.16 -3.74
C LEU A 232 -12.16 -31.30 -4.08
N ILE A 233 -13.02 -30.49 -3.45
CA ILE A 233 -14.46 -30.49 -3.74
C ILE A 233 -14.72 -30.03 -5.17
N LEU A 234 -14.14 -28.90 -5.58
CA LEU A 234 -14.36 -28.31 -6.91
C LEU A 234 -13.80 -29.21 -8.04
N ASN A 235 -12.65 -29.85 -7.82
CA ASN A 235 -12.09 -30.82 -8.77
C ASN A 235 -13.07 -31.97 -9.02
N ARG A 236 -13.67 -32.54 -7.98
CA ARG A 236 -14.71 -33.58 -8.15
C ARG A 236 -15.96 -33.02 -8.82
N ALA A 237 -16.39 -31.83 -8.39
CA ALA A 237 -17.58 -31.15 -8.91
C ALA A 237 -17.50 -30.86 -10.42
N PHE A 238 -16.30 -30.62 -10.95
CA PHE A 238 -16.04 -30.31 -12.36
C PHE A 238 -15.30 -31.43 -13.13
N ASN A 239 -15.24 -32.64 -12.58
CA ASN A 239 -14.58 -33.81 -13.18
C ASN A 239 -13.11 -33.56 -13.58
N TYR A 240 -12.35 -32.89 -12.70
CA TYR A 240 -10.92 -32.60 -12.86
C TYR A 240 -10.57 -31.87 -14.16
N LYS A 241 -11.49 -31.03 -14.64
CA LYS A 241 -11.29 -30.26 -15.86
C LYS A 241 -10.58 -28.95 -15.55
N ASP A 242 -9.50 -28.68 -16.28
CA ASP A 242 -8.73 -27.45 -16.15
C ASP A 242 -9.58 -26.20 -16.42
N ASN A 243 -9.26 -25.10 -15.74
CA ASN A 243 -9.88 -23.79 -15.89
C ASN A 243 -11.42 -23.77 -15.68
N ALA A 244 -11.98 -24.78 -15.01
CA ALA A 244 -13.39 -24.81 -14.66
C ALA A 244 -13.74 -23.85 -13.51
N TYR A 245 -12.75 -23.57 -12.66
CA TYR A 245 -12.85 -22.67 -11.53
C TYR A 245 -11.50 -22.00 -11.22
N PHE A 246 -11.57 -20.92 -10.45
CA PHE A 246 -10.46 -20.19 -9.87
C PHE A 246 -10.78 -19.96 -8.40
N VAL A 247 -9.80 -20.14 -7.53
CA VAL A 247 -9.90 -19.85 -6.09
C VAL A 247 -8.88 -18.76 -5.82
N PHE A 248 -9.33 -17.68 -5.20
CA PHE A 248 -8.46 -16.59 -4.78
C PHE A 248 -8.78 -16.22 -3.34
N ASN A 249 -7.75 -16.00 -2.53
CA ASN A 249 -7.86 -15.37 -1.22
C ASN A 249 -7.34 -13.93 -1.33
N PHE A 250 -7.62 -13.10 -0.32
CA PHE A 250 -7.07 -11.75 -0.27
C PHE A 250 -5.60 -11.72 0.19
N GLU A 251 -5.14 -12.75 0.89
CA GLU A 251 -3.75 -12.87 1.35
C GLU A 251 -2.75 -12.91 0.18
N ASP A 252 -3.05 -13.69 -0.88
CA ASP A 252 -2.23 -13.74 -2.10
C ASP A 252 -2.10 -12.36 -2.77
N ILE A 253 -3.12 -11.50 -2.63
CA ILE A 253 -3.11 -10.13 -3.18
C ILE A 253 -2.21 -9.24 -2.32
N ILE A 254 -2.28 -9.37 -0.99
CA ILE A 254 -1.38 -8.64 -0.07
C ILE A 254 0.06 -9.04 -0.32
N ASP A 255 0.35 -10.34 -0.42
CA ASP A 255 1.69 -10.84 -0.72
C ASP A 255 2.20 -10.30 -2.07
N ALA A 256 1.36 -10.28 -3.10
CA ALA A 256 1.72 -9.69 -4.39
C ALA A 256 1.98 -8.17 -4.31
N ILE A 257 1.21 -7.44 -3.49
CA ILE A 257 1.45 -6.00 -3.24
C ILE A 257 2.78 -5.79 -2.53
N ASP A 258 3.10 -6.63 -1.54
CA ASP A 258 4.36 -6.58 -0.79
C ASP A 258 5.56 -6.88 -1.71
N ASP A 259 5.46 -7.88 -2.58
CA ASP A 259 6.48 -8.19 -3.58
C ASP A 259 6.72 -7.02 -4.54
N ILE A 260 5.64 -6.41 -5.07
CA ILE A 260 5.73 -5.25 -5.95
C ILE A 260 6.35 -4.05 -5.20
N THR A 261 5.93 -3.82 -3.96
CA THR A 261 6.44 -2.72 -3.13
C THR A 261 7.92 -2.92 -2.81
N GLY A 262 8.34 -4.15 -2.53
CA GLY A 262 9.74 -4.53 -2.34
C GLY A 262 10.59 -4.28 -3.59
N LEU A 263 10.08 -4.66 -4.77
CA LEU A 263 10.75 -4.39 -6.04
C LEU A 263 10.90 -2.88 -6.31
N MET A 264 9.84 -2.10 -6.04
CA MET A 264 9.89 -0.64 -6.17
C MET A 264 10.89 -0.01 -5.21
N THR A 265 10.95 -0.51 -3.97
CA THR A 265 11.93 -0.03 -2.98
C THR A 265 13.36 -0.35 -3.40
N LEU A 266 13.61 -1.54 -3.97
CA LEU A 266 14.92 -1.90 -4.51
C LEU A 266 15.33 -0.98 -5.68
N LEU A 267 14.40 -0.69 -6.59
CA LEU A 267 14.64 0.23 -7.70
C LEU A 267 14.95 1.65 -7.20
N LEU A 268 14.19 2.14 -6.22
CA LEU A 268 14.42 3.43 -5.57
C LEU A 268 15.77 3.47 -4.85
N ALA A 269 16.17 2.39 -4.17
CA ALA A 269 17.48 2.28 -3.56
C ALA A 269 18.60 2.33 -4.61
N GLY A 270 18.39 1.71 -5.77
CA GLY A 270 19.29 1.80 -6.93
C GLY A 270 19.46 3.23 -7.42
N ILE A 271 18.36 3.95 -7.65
CA ILE A 271 18.39 5.37 -8.07
C ILE A 271 19.06 6.23 -6.99
N ALA A 272 18.73 6.00 -5.72
CA ALA A 272 19.33 6.71 -4.60
C ALA A 272 20.83 6.46 -4.49
N SER A 273 21.33 5.26 -4.81
CA SER A 273 22.77 4.99 -4.86
C SER A 273 23.49 5.84 -5.91
N ILE A 274 22.83 6.18 -7.03
CA ILE A 274 23.41 7.07 -8.05
C ILE A 274 23.43 8.51 -7.52
N SER A 275 22.33 8.99 -6.94
CA SER A 275 22.29 10.29 -6.27
C SER A 275 23.34 10.39 -5.17
N LEU A 276 23.63 9.26 -4.52
CA LEU A 276 24.67 9.13 -3.51
C LEU A 276 26.06 9.35 -4.06
N LEU A 277 26.38 8.69 -5.18
CA LEU A 277 27.67 8.86 -5.83
C LEU A 277 27.87 10.32 -6.20
N VAL A 278 26.85 10.98 -6.75
CA VAL A 278 26.93 12.40 -7.12
C VAL A 278 27.15 13.30 -5.90
N GLY A 279 26.36 13.15 -4.84
CA GLY A 279 26.52 13.93 -3.60
C GLY A 279 27.84 13.64 -2.89
N GLY A 280 28.24 12.37 -2.84
CA GLY A 280 29.46 11.89 -2.22
C GLY A 280 30.73 12.37 -2.94
N ILE A 281 30.76 12.36 -4.27
CA ILE A 281 31.85 12.97 -5.05
C ILE A 281 31.97 14.46 -4.72
N GLY A 282 30.83 15.15 -4.51
CA GLY A 282 30.81 16.53 -4.02
C GLY A 282 31.54 16.69 -2.68
N ILE A 283 31.28 15.82 -1.70
CA ILE A 283 31.98 15.83 -0.40
C ILE A 283 33.47 15.58 -0.60
N MET A 284 33.81 14.55 -1.37
CA MET A 284 35.21 14.18 -1.61
C MET A 284 36.00 15.35 -2.23
N ASN A 285 35.45 16.00 -3.26
CA ASN A 285 36.10 17.13 -3.92
C ASN A 285 36.25 18.32 -2.98
N MET A 286 35.19 18.68 -2.25
CA MET A 286 35.22 19.77 -1.29
C MET A 286 36.27 19.53 -0.19
N MET A 287 36.33 18.30 0.33
CA MET A 287 37.32 17.90 1.35
C MET A 287 38.74 17.85 0.78
N LEU A 288 38.95 17.39 -0.46
CA LEU A 288 40.28 17.40 -1.09
C LEU A 288 40.82 18.83 -1.22
N VAL A 289 39.97 19.78 -1.60
CA VAL A 289 40.37 21.19 -1.69
C VAL A 289 40.59 21.78 -0.30
N SER A 290 39.75 21.45 0.70
CA SER A 290 39.97 21.87 2.09
C SER A 290 41.31 21.37 2.65
N VAL A 291 41.70 20.13 2.35
CA VAL A 291 43.00 19.58 2.75
C VAL A 291 44.14 20.37 2.10
N THR A 292 44.01 20.78 0.83
CA THR A 292 45.04 21.60 0.17
C THR A 292 45.10 23.03 0.69
N GLU A 293 43.96 23.63 1.06
CA GLU A 293 43.92 24.97 1.66
C GLU A 293 44.51 24.97 3.09
N ARG A 294 44.40 23.84 3.80
CA ARG A 294 44.86 23.68 5.19
C ARG A 294 46.18 22.90 5.31
N THR A 295 46.95 22.75 4.23
CA THR A 295 48.22 21.98 4.23
C THR A 295 49.18 22.44 5.33
N SER A 296 49.41 23.75 5.44
CA SER A 296 50.35 24.34 6.40
C SER A 296 49.90 24.13 7.85
N GLU A 297 48.60 24.24 8.12
CA GLU A 297 48.00 23.98 9.44
C GLU A 297 48.18 22.50 9.85
N ILE A 298 47.93 21.57 8.92
CA ILE A 298 48.09 20.13 9.14
C ILE A 298 49.58 19.78 9.37
N GLY A 299 50.48 20.41 8.60
CA GLY A 299 51.93 20.27 8.74
C GLY A 299 52.42 20.69 10.12
N LEU A 300 51.96 21.84 10.61
CA LEU A 300 52.30 22.34 11.94
C LEU A 300 51.82 21.38 13.05
N ARG A 301 50.58 20.90 12.98
CA ARG A 301 50.04 19.93 13.96
C ARG A 301 50.84 18.65 14.00
N LYS A 302 51.27 18.14 12.84
CA LYS A 302 52.12 16.95 12.77
C LYS A 302 53.54 17.20 13.30
N ALA A 303 54.12 18.36 13.02
CA ALA A 303 55.43 18.74 13.56
C ALA A 303 55.42 18.85 15.10
N LEU A 304 54.27 19.22 15.68
CA LEU A 304 54.01 19.24 17.12
C LEU A 304 53.65 17.86 17.70
N GLY A 305 53.69 16.78 16.91
CA GLY A 305 53.49 15.41 17.38
C GLY A 305 52.09 14.83 17.22
N ALA A 306 51.20 15.44 16.43
CA ALA A 306 49.89 14.84 16.14
C ALA A 306 50.03 13.54 15.33
N GLU A 307 49.50 12.44 15.86
CA GLU A 307 49.48 11.14 15.17
C GLU A 307 48.66 11.18 13.86
N PRO A 308 49.10 10.50 12.78
CA PRO A 308 48.36 10.41 11.52
C PRO A 308 46.90 9.99 11.69
N ASN A 309 46.63 9.02 12.57
CA ASN A 309 45.29 8.52 12.84
C ASN A 309 44.37 9.58 13.46
N ARG A 310 44.91 10.49 14.29
CA ARG A 310 44.12 11.58 14.90
C ARG A 310 43.74 12.62 13.86
N ILE A 311 44.63 12.93 12.93
CA ILE A 311 44.33 13.80 11.78
C ILE A 311 43.28 13.14 10.87
N GLN A 312 43.42 11.85 10.59
CA GLN A 312 42.46 11.11 9.77
C GLN A 312 41.06 11.12 10.40
N LEU A 313 40.97 10.81 11.69
CA LEU A 313 39.69 10.78 12.43
C LEU A 313 39.01 12.16 12.43
N GLN A 314 39.77 13.24 12.55
CA GLN A 314 39.23 14.60 12.48
C GLN A 314 38.53 14.87 11.15
N PHE A 315 39.18 14.56 10.02
CA PHE A 315 38.60 14.81 8.68
C PHE A 315 37.44 13.86 8.37
N ILE A 316 37.47 12.62 8.86
CA ILE A 316 36.32 11.70 8.76
C ILE A 316 35.13 12.25 9.54
N LEU A 317 35.33 12.70 10.78
CA LEU A 317 34.27 13.30 11.58
C LEU A 317 33.71 14.56 10.91
N GLU A 318 34.55 15.43 10.36
CA GLU A 318 34.12 16.62 9.61
C GLU A 318 33.23 16.23 8.40
N SER A 319 33.58 15.17 7.68
CA SER A 319 32.77 14.65 6.57
C SER A 319 31.44 14.05 7.03
N ILE A 320 31.43 13.31 8.14
CA ILE A 320 30.21 12.74 8.74
C ILE A 320 29.29 13.86 9.23
N PHE A 321 29.82 14.90 9.88
CA PHE A 321 29.00 16.03 10.32
C PHE A 321 28.36 16.76 9.14
N LEU A 322 29.13 17.01 8.07
CA LEU A 322 28.59 17.60 6.84
C LEU A 322 27.50 16.73 6.21
N SER A 323 27.71 15.42 6.14
CA SER A 323 26.75 14.50 5.52
C SER A 323 25.49 14.32 6.37
N LEU A 324 25.62 14.23 7.70
CA LEU A 324 24.48 14.19 8.62
C LEU A 324 23.67 15.48 8.61
N PHE A 325 24.34 16.64 8.50
CA PHE A 325 23.65 17.92 8.37
C PHE A 325 22.85 17.97 7.07
N GLY A 326 23.47 17.64 5.93
CA GLY A 326 22.75 17.51 4.66
C GLY A 326 21.63 16.47 4.69
N GLY A 327 21.86 15.35 5.39
CA GLY A 327 20.88 14.29 5.62
C GLY A 327 19.68 14.75 6.42
N LEU A 328 19.88 15.50 7.50
CA LEU A 328 18.81 16.04 8.33
C LEU A 328 17.94 17.03 7.54
N PHE A 329 18.56 17.97 6.82
CA PHE A 329 17.82 18.91 5.98
C PHE A 329 17.13 18.21 4.81
N GLY A 330 17.78 17.21 4.21
CA GLY A 330 17.17 16.36 3.18
C GLY A 330 15.97 15.58 3.70
N LEU A 331 16.07 14.99 4.89
CA LEU A 331 14.96 14.30 5.57
C LEU A 331 13.78 15.26 5.79
N LEU A 332 14.03 16.44 6.36
CA LEU A 332 12.99 17.45 6.60
C LEU A 332 12.33 17.90 5.29
N LEU A 333 13.13 18.20 4.26
CA LEU A 333 12.63 18.60 2.95
C LEU A 333 11.85 17.46 2.27
N GLY A 334 12.36 16.23 2.34
CA GLY A 334 11.71 15.04 1.76
C GLY A 334 10.37 14.74 2.43
N LEU A 335 10.31 14.83 3.77
CA LEU A 335 9.06 14.69 4.52
C LEU A 335 8.07 15.81 4.19
N LEU A 336 8.55 17.05 4.02
CA LEU A 336 7.71 18.17 3.60
C LEU A 336 7.12 17.93 2.21
N ILE A 337 7.93 17.48 1.24
CA ILE A 337 7.47 17.15 -0.12
C ILE A 337 6.46 16.01 -0.07
N ALA A 338 6.75 14.93 0.66
CA ALA A 338 5.84 13.80 0.81
C ALA A 338 4.52 14.20 1.47
N TYR A 339 4.55 15.06 2.50
CA TYR A 339 3.35 15.56 3.16
C TYR A 339 2.48 16.40 2.21
N VAL A 340 3.10 17.31 1.45
CA VAL A 340 2.38 18.11 0.44
C VAL A 340 1.79 17.20 -0.63
N ALA A 341 2.57 16.24 -1.14
CA ALA A 341 2.10 15.28 -2.14
C ALA A 341 0.93 14.44 -1.63
N ALA A 342 1.05 13.85 -0.44
CA ALA A 342 0.00 13.05 0.20
C ALA A 342 -1.29 13.86 0.34
N LYS A 343 -1.21 15.11 0.82
CA LYS A 343 -2.36 15.99 0.96
C LYS A 343 -2.99 16.36 -0.39
N THR A 344 -2.20 16.57 -1.43
CA THR A 344 -2.73 16.90 -2.77
C THR A 344 -3.37 15.72 -3.47
N ILE A 345 -2.85 14.51 -3.24
CA ILE A 345 -3.35 13.29 -3.89
C ILE A 345 -4.50 12.67 -3.09
N GLY A 346 -4.60 12.97 -1.79
CA GLY A 346 -5.64 12.45 -0.90
C GLY A 346 -5.27 11.14 -0.20
N TYR A 347 -4.00 10.76 -0.18
CA TYR A 347 -3.52 9.54 0.49
C TYR A 347 -3.08 9.79 1.94
N PRO A 348 -3.17 8.77 2.82
CA PRO A 348 -2.67 8.86 4.18
C PRO A 348 -1.16 9.13 4.18
N PHE A 349 -0.75 10.15 4.94
CA PHE A 349 0.66 10.43 5.16
C PHE A 349 1.18 9.53 6.29
N SER A 350 1.92 8.49 5.90
CA SER A 350 2.53 7.52 6.81
C SER A 350 4.05 7.69 6.81
N VAL A 351 4.65 7.90 7.98
CA VAL A 351 6.12 7.98 8.14
C VAL A 351 6.59 6.81 8.98
N SER A 352 7.33 5.89 8.36
CA SER A 352 7.95 4.78 9.06
C SER A 352 9.21 5.23 9.79
N ALA A 353 9.43 4.71 11.00
CA ALA A 353 10.69 4.87 11.73
C ALA A 353 11.87 4.33 10.91
N MET A 354 11.65 3.29 10.10
CA MET A 354 12.66 2.72 9.20
C MET A 354 13.18 3.77 8.20
N THR A 355 12.30 4.63 7.67
CA THR A 355 12.67 5.71 6.75
C THR A 355 13.65 6.71 7.39
N ILE A 356 13.45 7.02 8.67
CA ILE A 356 14.35 7.91 9.43
C ILE A 356 15.71 7.23 9.67
N PHE A 357 15.71 5.95 10.04
CA PHE A 357 16.95 5.19 10.22
C PHE A 357 17.73 5.04 8.92
N ILE A 358 17.03 4.81 7.80
CA ILE A 358 17.63 4.78 6.47
C ILE A 358 18.27 6.14 6.17
N ALA A 359 17.58 7.27 6.39
CA ALA A 359 18.15 8.60 6.13
C ALA A 359 19.46 8.84 6.91
N ILE A 360 19.43 8.60 8.23
CA ILE A 360 20.58 8.87 9.12
C ILE A 360 21.73 7.89 8.82
N GLY A 361 21.41 6.61 8.68
CA GLY A 361 22.40 5.56 8.38
C GLY A 361 23.06 5.80 7.03
N PHE A 362 22.25 6.11 6.02
CA PHE A 362 22.71 6.40 4.67
C PHE A 362 23.62 7.63 4.65
N SER A 363 23.21 8.76 5.24
CA SER A 363 24.05 9.95 5.35
C SER A 363 25.37 9.69 6.09
N SER A 364 25.37 8.85 7.11
CA SER A 364 26.58 8.49 7.85
C SER A 364 27.57 7.69 6.98
N VAL A 365 27.08 6.68 6.26
CA VAL A 365 27.90 5.85 5.35
C VAL A 365 28.58 6.70 4.29
N VAL A 366 27.88 7.69 3.75
CA VAL A 366 28.41 8.59 2.71
C VAL A 366 29.56 9.44 3.22
N GLY A 367 29.38 10.04 4.40
CA GLY A 367 30.42 10.85 5.04
C GLY A 367 31.67 10.02 5.31
N ILE A 368 31.52 8.77 5.72
CA ILE A 368 32.64 7.84 5.94
C ILE A 368 33.33 7.50 4.62
N VAL A 369 32.60 6.98 3.62
CA VAL A 369 33.16 6.45 2.37
C VAL A 369 33.87 7.56 1.58
N PHE A 370 33.20 8.69 1.36
CA PHE A 370 33.76 9.78 0.56
C PHE A 370 34.69 10.72 1.35
N GLY A 371 34.59 10.74 2.68
CA GLY A 371 35.55 11.42 3.55
C GLY A 371 36.86 10.66 3.75
N TYR A 372 36.87 9.33 3.54
CA TYR A 372 38.04 8.48 3.81
C TYR A 372 39.26 8.84 2.95
N ALA A 373 39.09 8.99 1.63
CA ALA A 373 40.20 9.32 0.72
C ALA A 373 40.90 10.66 1.06
N PRO A 374 40.18 11.80 1.20
CA PRO A 374 40.79 13.06 1.61
C PRO A 374 41.39 13.01 3.03
N ALA A 375 40.72 12.36 3.99
CA ALA A 375 41.25 12.18 5.34
C ALA A 375 42.57 11.40 5.33
N ARG A 376 42.66 10.36 4.51
CA ARG A 376 43.89 9.57 4.34
C ARG A 376 44.99 10.40 3.67
N LYS A 377 44.66 11.24 2.68
CA LYS A 377 45.61 12.18 2.06
C LYS A 377 46.18 13.16 3.09
N ALA A 378 45.33 13.77 3.91
CA ALA A 378 45.76 14.67 4.99
C ALA A 378 46.66 13.97 6.02
N SER A 379 46.29 12.76 6.43
CA SER A 379 47.06 11.96 7.39
C SER A 379 48.44 11.53 6.89
N LYS A 380 48.69 11.56 5.57
CA LYS A 380 49.96 11.16 4.95
C LYS A 380 50.86 12.33 4.52
N LEU A 381 50.43 13.58 4.72
CA LEU A 381 51.26 14.76 4.42
C LEU A 381 52.56 14.75 5.22
N ASN A 382 53.70 14.97 4.55
CA ASN A 382 54.99 15.12 5.22
C ASN A 382 55.07 16.52 5.86
N PRO A 383 55.36 16.65 7.18
CA PRO A 383 55.42 17.94 7.85
C PRO A 383 56.40 18.92 7.19
N ILE A 384 57.51 18.42 6.65
CA ILE A 384 58.55 19.25 6.01
C ILE A 384 58.01 19.87 4.71
N ASP A 385 57.38 19.06 3.86
CA ASP A 385 56.80 19.54 2.58
C ASP A 385 55.62 20.48 2.82
N ALA A 386 54.82 20.19 3.84
CA ALA A 386 53.65 21.00 4.22
C ALA A 386 54.03 22.39 4.78
N LEU A 387 55.20 22.53 5.40
CA LEU A 387 55.69 23.81 5.93
C LEU A 387 56.53 24.60 4.91
N ARG A 388 57.03 23.95 3.85
CA ARG A 388 57.77 24.61 2.76
C ARG A 388 56.90 25.47 1.83
N THR A 389 55.57 25.39 2.00
CA THR A 389 54.57 26.15 1.23
C THR A 389 54.02 27.38 1.97
N LEU A 390 54.54 27.66 3.18
CA LEU A 390 54.49 29.00 3.80
C LEU A 390 55.44 29.94 3.06
#